data_AF-A0A7K1Z6Y2-F1
#
_entry.id   AF-A0A7K1Z6Y2-F1
#
_cell.length_a   1.000
_cell.length_b   1.000
_cell.length_c   1.000
_cell.angle_alpha   90.00
_cell.angle_beta   90.00
_cell.angle_gamma   90.00
#
_symmetry.space_group_name_H-M   'P 1'
#
loop_
_entity.id
_entity.type
_entity.pdbx_description
1 polymer ?
#
loop_
_entity_poly.entity_id
_entity_poly.type
_entity_poly.pdbx_seq_one_letter_code
_entity_poly.pdbx_strand_id
1 'polypeptide(L)'
;MGLKLFTQGGDPMLDMSDIEEMRRVYEFSNRMTIDPRHPYVGDLVYTAFSGSHQDAIKKGMADIYDVRPGEELRGDYDSWDVPYLPIDPRHLGRSYEAVVRVNSQSGKGGVAYVLLHEYGLDLPRGLQVAFANTIQEVAEDAGTEITSYEIHRRFMADYVEPTDARVEIVGHRATSDTIDSGLTTLEAKLIVDGEERMVSGEGNGPIDAFVHALSSAGLFQGKIADYTEHTLGLGSDATAAAYVAIDTGARNLVWGVGLHESIVSASLRAIISAVNSSMS
;
A
#
# COMPACT_ATOMS: atom_id res chain seq x y z
N MET A 1 -30.20 18.62 5.83
CA MET A 1 -31.53 18.60 6.48
C MET A 1 -32.31 17.35 6.10
N GLY A 2 -32.40 16.99 4.81
CA GLY A 2 -33.03 15.74 4.35
C GLY A 2 -32.55 14.49 5.10
N LEU A 3 -31.23 14.30 5.26
CA LEU A 3 -30.70 13.12 5.97
C LEU A 3 -31.07 13.03 7.45
N LYS A 4 -31.34 14.15 8.13
CA LYS A 4 -31.85 14.11 9.51
C LYS A 4 -33.27 13.53 9.56
N LEU A 5 -34.11 13.93 8.60
CA LEU A 5 -35.47 13.40 8.45
C LEU A 5 -35.43 11.91 8.09
N PHE A 6 -34.55 11.53 7.15
CA PHE A 6 -34.34 10.15 6.74
C PHE A 6 -33.94 9.24 7.90
N THR A 7 -32.96 9.65 8.72
CA THR A 7 -32.54 8.87 9.91
C THR A 7 -33.61 8.74 11.00
N GLN A 8 -34.70 9.52 10.90
CA GLN A 8 -35.85 9.44 11.80
C GLN A 8 -37.04 8.71 11.17
N GLY A 9 -36.86 8.08 10.00
CA GLY A 9 -37.88 7.31 9.29
C GLY A 9 -38.81 8.14 8.41
N GLY A 10 -38.55 9.44 8.21
CA GLY A 10 -39.32 10.29 7.30
C GLY A 10 -38.71 10.32 5.90
N ASP A 11 -39.55 10.32 4.86
CA ASP A 11 -39.11 10.50 3.48
C ASP A 11 -38.70 11.98 3.23
N PRO A 12 -37.43 12.26 2.88
CA PRO A 12 -36.98 13.62 2.58
C PRO A 12 -37.45 14.14 1.22
N MET A 13 -38.07 13.30 0.38
CA MET A 13 -38.47 13.62 -1.00
C MET A 13 -37.30 14.11 -1.88
N LEU A 14 -36.08 13.71 -1.52
CA LEU A 14 -34.84 14.04 -2.21
C LEU A 14 -34.01 12.77 -2.31
N ASP A 15 -33.59 12.41 -3.53
CA ASP A 15 -32.65 11.32 -3.73
C ASP A 15 -31.26 11.75 -3.26
N MET A 16 -30.72 11.04 -2.27
CA MET A 16 -29.38 11.25 -1.70
C MET A 16 -28.57 9.94 -1.72
N SER A 17 -28.92 9.03 -2.62
CA SER A 17 -28.30 7.71 -2.73
C SER A 17 -26.85 7.73 -3.20
N ASP A 18 -26.41 8.79 -3.88
CA ASP A 18 -24.99 9.08 -4.18
C ASP A 18 -24.59 10.43 -3.58
N ILE A 19 -24.19 10.41 -2.31
CA ILE A 19 -23.78 11.64 -1.62
C ILE A 19 -22.42 12.16 -2.11
N GLU A 20 -21.61 11.29 -2.76
CA GLU A 20 -20.31 11.67 -3.30
C GLU A 20 -20.48 12.48 -4.59
N GLU A 21 -21.46 12.15 -5.43
CA GLU A 21 -21.83 12.99 -6.56
C GLU A 21 -22.27 14.37 -6.09
N MET A 22 -23.11 14.46 -5.07
CA MET A 22 -23.54 15.73 -4.49
C MET A 22 -22.35 16.56 -3.98
N ARG A 23 -21.40 15.93 -3.28
CA ARG A 23 -20.16 16.58 -2.85
C ARG A 23 -19.39 17.10 -4.05
N ARG A 24 -19.12 16.27 -5.07
CA ARG A 24 -18.37 16.67 -6.26
C ARG A 24 -19.00 17.90 -6.93
N VAL A 25 -20.33 17.90 -7.10
CA VAL A 25 -21.07 19.04 -7.68
C VAL A 25 -20.93 20.29 -6.80
N TYR A 26 -21.07 20.16 -5.48
CA TYR A 26 -20.91 21.26 -4.54
C TYR A 26 -19.50 21.86 -4.61
N GLU A 27 -18.45 21.05 -4.50
CA GLU A 27 -17.08 21.51 -4.46
C GLU A 27 -16.65 22.13 -5.79
N PHE A 28 -17.08 21.55 -6.92
CA PHE A 28 -16.87 22.11 -8.24
C PHE A 28 -17.53 23.48 -8.41
N SER A 29 -18.81 23.58 -8.02
CA SER A 29 -19.61 24.80 -8.24
C SER A 29 -19.18 25.94 -7.33
N ASN A 30 -18.82 25.64 -6.08
CA ASN A 30 -18.52 26.65 -5.07
C ASN A 30 -17.02 26.93 -4.91
N ARG A 31 -16.14 26.10 -5.49
CA ARG A 31 -14.68 26.19 -5.33
C ARG A 31 -14.26 26.16 -3.84
N MET A 32 -15.00 25.42 -3.04
CA MET A 32 -14.77 25.20 -1.61
C MET A 32 -14.78 23.70 -1.33
N THR A 33 -14.02 23.26 -0.35
CA THR A 33 -14.02 21.87 0.12
C THR A 33 -15.03 21.66 1.23
N ILE A 34 -15.56 20.43 1.34
CA ILE A 34 -16.36 20.01 2.48
C ILE A 34 -15.41 19.60 3.62
N ASP A 35 -15.73 20.03 4.85
CA ASP A 35 -14.96 19.65 6.03
C ASP A 35 -14.98 18.12 6.23
N PRO A 36 -13.86 17.47 6.58
CA PRO A 36 -13.83 16.01 6.77
C PRO A 36 -14.80 15.49 7.83
N ARG A 37 -15.31 16.34 8.74
CA ARG A 37 -16.30 16.00 9.77
C ARG A 37 -17.69 16.54 9.46
N HIS A 38 -17.92 17.09 8.27
CA HIS A 38 -19.23 17.56 7.86
C HIS A 38 -20.24 16.41 7.92
N PRO A 39 -21.36 16.53 8.65
CA PRO A 39 -22.28 15.43 8.86
C PRO A 39 -22.68 14.71 7.56
N TYR A 40 -22.64 13.38 7.58
CA TYR A 40 -22.96 12.47 6.47
C TYR A 40 -22.03 12.50 5.25
N VAL A 41 -21.44 13.64 4.91
CA VAL A 41 -20.66 13.81 3.66
C VAL A 41 -19.16 13.76 3.88
N GLY A 42 -18.69 14.23 5.04
CA GLY A 42 -17.27 14.37 5.33
C GLY A 42 -16.54 13.02 5.33
N ASP A 43 -15.27 13.05 4.99
CA ASP A 43 -14.43 11.85 4.83
C ASP A 43 -14.36 10.96 6.09
N LEU A 44 -14.57 11.52 7.28
CA LEU A 44 -14.35 10.81 8.55
C LEU A 44 -15.63 10.36 9.24
N VAL A 45 -16.81 10.60 8.64
CA VAL A 45 -18.10 10.44 9.34
C VAL A 45 -18.60 8.99 9.42
N TYR A 46 -18.03 8.10 8.60
CA TYR A 46 -18.29 6.65 8.64
C TYR A 46 -17.05 5.87 9.05
N THR A 47 -16.15 6.53 9.78
CA THR A 47 -14.86 5.98 10.16
C THR A 47 -14.80 5.71 11.67
N ALA A 48 -14.37 4.51 12.05
CA ALA A 48 -14.10 4.19 13.46
C ALA A 48 -12.60 4.00 13.70
N PHE A 49 -12.03 4.83 14.58
CA PHE A 49 -10.61 4.78 14.94
C PHE A 49 -10.30 3.89 16.15
N SER A 50 -11.30 3.60 16.98
CA SER A 50 -11.14 2.76 18.18
C SER A 50 -11.41 1.30 17.85
N GLY A 51 -10.50 0.40 18.24
CA GLY A 51 -10.67 -1.04 18.06
C GLY A 51 -11.95 -1.59 18.71
N SER A 52 -12.38 -1.03 19.85
CA SER A 52 -13.65 -1.43 20.48
C SER A 52 -14.88 -0.97 19.69
N HIS A 53 -14.83 0.21 19.07
CA HIS A 53 -15.90 0.67 18.17
C HIS A 53 -15.92 -0.18 16.90
N GLN A 54 -14.75 -0.52 16.35
CA GLN A 54 -14.63 -1.37 15.18
C GLN A 54 -15.22 -2.76 15.41
N ASP A 55 -14.92 -3.39 16.54
CA ASP A 55 -15.47 -4.71 16.90
C ASP A 55 -17.00 -4.65 17.07
N ALA A 56 -17.51 -3.62 17.75
CA ALA A 56 -18.95 -3.43 17.92
C ALA A 56 -19.68 -3.20 16.58
N ILE A 57 -19.11 -2.37 15.69
CA ILE A 57 -19.65 -2.14 14.35
C ILE A 57 -19.63 -3.44 13.54
N LYS A 58 -18.50 -4.16 13.51
CA LYS A 58 -18.38 -5.43 12.75
C LYS A 58 -19.41 -6.46 13.19
N LYS A 59 -19.66 -6.59 14.50
CA LYS A 59 -20.67 -7.51 15.05
C LYS A 59 -22.08 -7.04 14.71
N GLY A 60 -22.39 -5.75 14.91
CA GLY A 60 -23.69 -5.18 14.58
C GLY A 60 -24.03 -5.35 13.09
N MET A 61 -23.10 -5.00 12.19
CA MET A 61 -23.25 -5.21 10.75
C MET A 61 -23.48 -6.70 10.42
N ALA A 62 -22.64 -7.59 10.96
CA ALA A 62 -22.78 -9.02 10.69
C ALA A 62 -24.15 -9.58 11.13
N ASP A 63 -24.63 -9.14 12.30
CA ASP A 63 -25.93 -9.56 12.86
C ASP A 63 -27.10 -9.09 11.99
N ILE A 64 -27.14 -7.80 11.60
CA ILE A 64 -28.26 -7.27 10.82
C ILE A 64 -28.33 -7.82 9.39
N TYR A 65 -27.20 -8.26 8.81
CA TYR A 65 -27.17 -8.88 7.47
C TYR A 65 -27.17 -10.42 7.52
N ASP A 66 -27.26 -11.04 8.70
CA ASP A 66 -27.19 -12.50 8.87
C ASP A 66 -25.97 -13.14 8.19
N VAL A 67 -24.80 -12.52 8.38
CA VAL A 67 -23.50 -13.00 7.87
C VAL A 67 -22.48 -13.15 8.99
N ARG A 68 -21.34 -13.80 8.72
CA ARG A 68 -20.25 -13.81 9.70
C ARG A 68 -19.49 -12.48 9.68
N PRO A 69 -18.91 -12.04 10.81
CA PRO A 69 -18.06 -10.86 10.84
C PRO A 69 -16.94 -10.93 9.80
N GLY A 70 -16.94 -9.96 8.88
CA GLY A 70 -15.95 -9.85 7.80
C GLY A 70 -16.34 -10.54 6.49
N GLU A 71 -17.49 -11.20 6.41
CA GLU A 71 -18.06 -11.66 5.14
C GLU A 71 -18.73 -10.51 4.37
N GLU A 72 -18.90 -10.71 3.07
CA GLU A 72 -19.62 -9.76 2.21
C GLU A 72 -21.05 -9.58 2.72
N LEU A 73 -21.44 -8.33 2.97
CA LEU A 73 -22.77 -7.98 3.46
C LEU A 73 -23.79 -8.23 2.35
N ARG A 74 -24.68 -9.19 2.55
CA ARG A 74 -25.71 -9.59 1.58
C ARG A 74 -27.06 -9.67 2.28
N GLY A 75 -28.13 -9.35 1.55
CA GLY A 75 -29.50 -9.36 2.08
C GLY A 75 -29.99 -7.99 2.57
N ASP A 76 -31.21 -8.00 3.11
CA ASP A 76 -31.93 -6.85 3.64
C ASP A 76 -32.12 -6.97 5.15
N TYR A 77 -32.44 -5.86 5.80
CA TYR A 77 -32.67 -5.75 7.23
C TYR A 77 -33.91 -4.89 7.49
N ASP A 78 -34.67 -5.20 8.54
CA ASP A 78 -35.91 -4.49 8.87
C ASP A 78 -35.66 -3.14 9.56
N SER A 79 -34.61 -3.07 10.39
CA SER A 79 -34.26 -1.87 11.16
C SER A 79 -32.76 -1.74 11.35
N TRP A 80 -32.25 -0.51 11.24
CA TRP A 80 -30.83 -0.23 11.48
C TRP A 80 -30.53 -0.17 12.98
N ASP A 81 -29.66 -1.06 13.46
CA ASP A 81 -29.23 -1.11 14.87
C ASP A 81 -27.72 -1.43 14.99
N VAL A 82 -26.89 -0.65 14.28
CA VAL A 82 -25.43 -0.82 14.33
C VAL A 82 -24.82 0.25 15.24
N PRO A 83 -24.06 -0.15 16.29
CA PRO A 83 -23.45 0.82 17.20
C PRO A 83 -22.59 1.85 16.48
N TYR A 84 -22.63 3.11 16.95
CA TYR A 84 -21.82 4.24 16.46
C TYR A 84 -22.10 4.73 15.03
N LEU A 85 -22.81 3.97 14.20
CA LEU A 85 -23.24 4.40 12.87
C LEU A 85 -24.72 4.82 12.94
N PRO A 86 -25.05 6.10 12.67
CA PRO A 86 -26.43 6.57 12.74
C PRO A 86 -27.30 6.15 11.54
N ILE A 87 -26.69 5.63 10.49
CA ILE A 87 -27.30 5.21 9.23
C ILE A 87 -26.39 4.17 8.56
N ASP A 88 -26.96 3.29 7.76
CA ASP A 88 -26.20 2.48 6.80
C ASP A 88 -25.51 3.38 5.77
N PRO A 89 -24.16 3.43 5.74
CA PRO A 89 -23.44 4.23 4.75
C PRO A 89 -23.82 3.87 3.31
N ARG A 90 -24.24 2.61 3.07
CA ARG A 90 -24.61 2.11 1.73
C ARG A 90 -25.86 2.79 1.18
N HIS A 91 -26.75 3.30 2.05
CA HIS A 91 -27.90 4.10 1.62
C HIS A 91 -27.51 5.42 0.96
N LEU A 92 -26.27 5.86 1.14
CA LEU A 92 -25.73 7.10 0.58
C LEU A 92 -24.59 6.85 -0.41
N GLY A 93 -24.40 5.61 -0.86
CA GLY A 93 -23.34 5.24 -1.78
C GLY A 93 -21.95 5.24 -1.14
N ARG A 94 -21.88 5.14 0.19
CA ARG A 94 -20.65 5.14 0.98
C ARG A 94 -20.45 3.77 1.65
N SER A 95 -19.26 3.55 2.19
CA SER A 95 -18.92 2.36 2.98
C SER A 95 -18.47 2.76 4.39
N TYR A 96 -18.66 1.86 5.35
CA TYR A 96 -17.98 1.96 6.64
C TYR A 96 -16.49 1.69 6.47
N GLU A 97 -15.65 2.57 7.02
CA GLU A 97 -14.20 2.44 6.98
C GLU A 97 -13.64 2.16 8.39
N ALA A 98 -13.09 0.96 8.58
CA ALA A 98 -12.35 0.62 9.79
C ALA A 98 -10.89 1.09 9.62
N VAL A 99 -10.59 2.33 9.98
CA VAL A 99 -9.20 2.81 9.94
C VAL A 99 -8.40 2.13 11.04
N VAL A 100 -7.48 1.25 10.65
CA VAL A 100 -6.58 0.55 11.58
C VAL A 100 -5.52 1.54 12.07
N ARG A 101 -5.56 1.88 13.37
CA ARG A 101 -4.47 2.57 14.04
C ARG A 101 -3.49 1.55 14.61
N VAL A 102 -2.23 1.66 14.21
CA VAL A 102 -1.15 0.83 14.75
C VAL A 102 -0.55 1.57 15.93
N ASN A 103 -0.73 1.02 17.13
CA ASN A 103 -0.01 1.43 18.33
C ASN A 103 1.02 0.35 18.70
N SER A 104 1.79 0.58 19.77
CA SER A 104 2.82 -0.36 20.24
C SER A 104 2.26 -1.76 20.59
N GLN A 105 0.93 -1.94 20.71
CA GLN A 105 0.27 -3.22 20.93
C GLN A 105 -0.33 -3.85 19.66
N SER A 106 -0.58 -3.09 18.59
CA SER A 106 -1.27 -3.56 17.37
C SER A 106 -0.50 -4.62 16.56
N GLY A 107 0.76 -4.91 16.93
CA GLY A 107 1.54 -6.04 16.44
C GLY A 107 1.88 -6.03 14.95
N LYS A 108 2.61 -7.06 14.50
CA LYS A 108 3.13 -7.19 13.13
C LYS A 108 2.04 -7.32 12.06
N GLY A 109 0.84 -7.74 12.45
CA GLY A 109 -0.30 -7.93 11.54
C GLY A 109 -1.00 -6.62 11.14
N GLY A 110 -0.96 -5.58 11.98
CA GLY A 110 -1.66 -4.33 11.71
C GLY A 110 -1.05 -3.53 10.55
N VAL A 111 0.28 -3.47 10.50
CA VAL A 111 1.02 -2.75 9.44
C VAL A 111 0.80 -3.39 8.07
N ALA A 112 0.97 -4.72 7.99
CA ALA A 112 0.75 -5.46 6.75
C ALA A 112 -0.71 -5.37 6.27
N TYR A 113 -1.68 -5.42 7.19
CA TYR A 113 -3.08 -5.26 6.86
C TYR A 113 -3.38 -3.88 6.24
N VAL A 114 -2.86 -2.80 6.84
CA VAL A 114 -3.03 -1.44 6.31
C VAL A 114 -2.45 -1.32 4.91
N LEU A 115 -1.21 -1.77 4.72
CA LEU A 115 -0.53 -1.68 3.42
C LEU A 115 -1.28 -2.46 2.32
N LEU A 116 -1.79 -3.65 2.64
CA LEU A 116 -2.56 -4.46 1.70
C LEU A 116 -3.92 -3.83 1.38
N HIS A 117 -4.71 -3.49 2.41
CA HIS A 117 -6.11 -3.12 2.21
C HIS A 117 -6.31 -1.67 1.76
N GLU A 118 -5.42 -0.75 2.15
CA GLU A 118 -5.55 0.67 1.78
C GLU A 118 -4.67 1.05 0.58
N TYR A 119 -3.56 0.32 0.35
CA TYR A 119 -2.59 0.67 -0.71
C TYR A 119 -2.31 -0.48 -1.69
N GLY A 120 -2.92 -1.66 -1.52
CA GLY A 120 -2.75 -2.81 -2.41
C GLY A 120 -1.39 -3.53 -2.28
N LEU A 121 -0.56 -3.13 -1.32
CA LEU A 121 0.80 -3.65 -1.15
C LEU A 121 0.76 -4.96 -0.34
N ASP A 122 0.79 -6.10 -1.05
CA ASP A 122 0.89 -7.44 -0.47
C ASP A 122 2.35 -7.82 -0.16
N LEU A 123 2.80 -7.49 1.05
CA LEU A 123 4.18 -7.71 1.46
C LEU A 123 4.46 -9.20 1.74
N PRO A 124 5.60 -9.76 1.27
CA PRO A 124 6.07 -11.07 1.71
C PRO A 124 6.30 -11.13 3.22
N ARG A 125 6.15 -12.32 3.80
CA ARG A 125 6.17 -12.49 5.27
C ARG A 125 7.43 -11.94 5.95
N GLY A 126 8.59 -12.07 5.31
CA GLY A 126 9.84 -11.52 5.85
C GLY A 126 9.85 -10.00 5.90
N LEU A 127 9.38 -9.36 4.83
CA LEU A 127 9.25 -7.89 4.75
C LEU A 127 8.19 -7.35 5.72
N GLN A 128 7.07 -8.06 5.90
CA GLN A 128 6.06 -7.68 6.92
C GLN A 128 6.70 -7.59 8.31
N VAL A 129 7.57 -8.54 8.66
CA VAL A 129 8.25 -8.56 9.96
C VAL A 129 9.28 -7.44 10.05
N ALA A 130 10.09 -7.24 9.01
CA ALA A 130 11.11 -6.20 8.98
C ALA A 130 10.49 -4.81 9.16
N PHE A 131 9.50 -4.46 8.34
CA PHE A 131 8.89 -3.14 8.38
C PHE A 131 8.04 -2.91 9.64
N ALA A 132 7.38 -3.95 10.16
CA ALA A 132 6.64 -3.82 11.42
C ALA A 132 7.57 -3.44 12.58
N ASN A 133 8.80 -3.95 12.63
CA ASN A 133 9.76 -3.56 13.67
C ASN A 133 10.15 -2.09 13.53
N THR A 134 10.40 -1.60 12.31
CA THR A 134 10.68 -0.17 12.05
C THR A 134 9.54 0.73 12.53
N ILE A 135 8.29 0.36 12.26
CA ILE A 135 7.12 1.10 12.72
C ILE A 135 6.97 1.06 14.24
N GLN A 136 7.35 -0.04 14.90
CA GLN A 136 7.32 -0.15 16.36
C GLN A 136 8.31 0.80 17.04
N GLU A 137 9.55 0.85 16.56
CA GLU A 137 10.58 1.77 17.08
C GLU A 137 10.11 3.22 17.02
N VAL A 138 9.50 3.61 15.90
CA VAL A 138 8.91 4.94 15.71
C VAL A 138 7.75 5.21 16.66
N ALA A 139 6.88 4.22 16.86
CA ALA A 139 5.70 4.37 17.73
C ALA A 139 6.10 4.54 19.20
N GLU A 140 7.14 3.84 19.63
CA GLU A 140 7.71 3.94 20.99
C GLU A 140 8.33 5.31 21.23
N ASP A 141 9.13 5.83 20.28
CA ASP A 141 9.78 7.14 20.39
C ASP A 141 8.79 8.31 20.36
N ALA A 142 7.73 8.21 19.55
CA ALA A 142 6.73 9.27 19.44
C ALA A 142 5.73 9.28 20.59
N GLY A 143 5.58 8.16 21.32
CA GLY A 143 4.56 7.99 22.36
C GLY A 143 3.11 8.11 21.84
N THR A 144 2.91 8.01 20.53
CA THR A 144 1.64 8.27 19.85
C THR A 144 1.29 7.18 18.85
N GLU A 145 -0.01 7.04 18.57
CA GLU A 145 -0.53 6.15 17.53
C GLU A 145 -0.07 6.57 16.13
N ILE A 146 0.30 5.61 15.29
CA ILE A 146 0.70 5.86 13.90
C ILE A 146 -0.51 5.65 12.98
N THR A 147 -0.76 6.63 12.12
CA THR A 147 -1.85 6.60 11.14
C THR A 147 -1.50 5.77 9.91
N SER A 148 -2.50 5.26 9.18
CA SER A 148 -2.28 4.57 7.91
C SER A 148 -1.42 5.38 6.92
N TYR A 149 -1.72 6.67 6.76
CA TYR A 149 -0.95 7.57 5.91
C TYR A 149 0.52 7.63 6.32
N GLU A 150 0.81 7.71 7.63
CA GLU A 150 2.19 7.75 8.12
C GLU A 150 2.90 6.41 7.94
N ILE A 151 2.19 5.28 8.08
CA ILE A 151 2.74 3.94 7.77
C ILE A 151 3.14 3.89 6.29
N HIS A 152 2.25 4.25 5.38
CA HIS A 152 2.54 4.23 3.95
C HIS A 152 3.64 5.22 3.57
N ARG A 153 3.59 6.45 4.08
CA ARG A 153 4.63 7.46 3.85
C ARG A 153 6.01 6.96 4.26
N ARG A 154 6.12 6.30 5.42
CA ARG A 154 7.38 5.69 5.87
C ARG A 154 7.79 4.51 5.01
N PHE A 155 6.86 3.64 4.63
CA PHE A 155 7.16 2.53 3.73
C PHE A 155 7.75 3.02 2.40
N MET A 156 7.15 4.07 1.83
CA MET A 156 7.63 4.70 0.61
C MET A 156 9.00 5.33 0.81
N ALA A 157 9.22 6.07 1.90
CA ALA A 157 10.51 6.70 2.19
C ALA A 157 11.62 5.68 2.48
N ASP A 158 11.33 4.57 3.14
CA ASP A 158 12.33 3.58 3.54
C ASP A 158 12.73 2.67 2.38
N TYR A 159 11.79 2.32 1.50
CA TYR A 159 12.03 1.32 0.47
C TYR A 159 11.92 1.82 -0.98
N VAL A 160 11.04 2.77 -1.30
CA VAL A 160 10.72 3.10 -2.70
C VAL A 160 11.43 4.38 -3.16
N GLU A 161 11.45 5.40 -2.32
CA GLU A 161 12.01 6.72 -2.60
C GLU A 161 12.87 7.23 -1.42
N PRO A 162 13.97 6.52 -1.07
CA PRO A 162 14.86 6.97 -0.01
C PRO A 162 15.56 8.28 -0.38
N THR A 163 15.53 9.25 0.54
CA THR A 163 16.13 10.59 0.33
C THR A 163 17.65 10.56 0.22
N ASP A 164 18.29 9.55 0.80
CA ASP A 164 19.74 9.40 0.86
C ASP A 164 20.23 8.19 0.05
N ALA A 165 19.51 7.87 -1.05
CA ALA A 165 19.90 6.79 -1.96
C ALA A 165 21.29 7.05 -2.55
N ARG A 166 22.22 6.09 -2.36
CA ARG A 166 23.56 6.18 -2.96
C ARG A 166 23.57 5.70 -4.41
N VAL A 167 22.69 4.76 -4.74
CA VAL A 167 22.56 4.19 -6.08
C VAL A 167 21.15 4.46 -6.59
N GLU A 168 21.06 5.04 -7.78
CA GLU A 168 19.79 5.25 -8.49
C GLU A 168 19.87 4.63 -9.88
N ILE A 169 18.77 4.05 -10.37
CA ILE A 169 18.63 3.58 -11.74
C ILE A 169 17.88 4.61 -12.58
N VAL A 170 18.54 5.14 -13.61
CA VAL A 170 18.00 6.18 -14.49
C VAL A 170 17.39 5.60 -15.75
N GLY A 171 17.92 4.47 -16.22
CA GLY A 171 17.40 3.79 -17.40
C GLY A 171 18.04 2.43 -17.60
N HIS A 172 17.36 1.57 -18.35
CA HIS A 172 17.88 0.26 -18.72
C HIS A 172 17.42 -0.16 -20.10
N ARG A 173 18.15 -1.11 -20.67
CA ARG A 173 17.81 -1.80 -21.91
C ARG A 173 18.14 -3.27 -21.74
N ALA A 174 17.12 -4.12 -21.88
CA ALA A 174 17.27 -5.57 -21.88
C ALA A 174 17.09 -6.10 -23.31
N THR A 175 17.98 -7.00 -23.74
CA THR A 175 17.89 -7.73 -25.00
C THR A 175 17.95 -9.22 -24.69
N SER A 176 16.90 -9.95 -25.06
CA SER A 176 16.83 -11.40 -24.85
C SER A 176 16.94 -12.12 -26.18
N ASP A 177 17.91 -13.03 -26.30
CA ASP A 177 18.04 -13.91 -27.45
C ASP A 177 17.42 -15.27 -27.11
N THR A 178 16.15 -15.42 -27.47
CA THR A 178 15.35 -16.60 -27.11
C THR A 178 15.55 -17.80 -28.05
N ILE A 179 16.32 -17.65 -29.14
CA ILE A 179 16.46 -18.68 -30.18
C ILE A 179 17.82 -19.39 -30.10
N ASP A 180 18.91 -18.66 -29.84
CA ASP A 180 20.25 -19.24 -29.88
C ASP A 180 20.78 -19.63 -28.48
N SER A 181 20.78 -18.70 -27.53
CA SER A 181 21.45 -18.89 -26.23
C SER A 181 20.49 -18.96 -25.03
N GLY A 182 19.29 -18.39 -25.15
CA GLY A 182 18.38 -18.18 -24.01
C GLY A 182 18.89 -17.12 -23.02
N LEU A 183 19.98 -16.42 -23.34
CA LEU A 183 20.57 -15.40 -22.48
C LEU A 183 19.91 -14.04 -22.71
N THR A 184 19.83 -13.29 -21.62
CA THR A 184 19.45 -11.88 -21.61
C THR A 184 20.66 -11.03 -21.28
N THR A 185 20.98 -10.08 -22.14
CA THR A 185 21.94 -9.02 -21.86
C THR A 185 21.18 -7.80 -21.35
N LEU A 186 21.64 -7.20 -20.26
CA LEU A 186 21.06 -5.99 -19.69
C LEU A 186 22.12 -4.92 -19.52
N GLU A 187 21.85 -3.75 -20.08
CA GLU A 187 22.62 -2.53 -19.89
C GLU A 187 21.81 -1.55 -19.05
N ALA A 188 22.40 -0.97 -18.01
CA ALA A 188 21.74 0.01 -17.16
C ALA A 188 22.62 1.25 -16.95
N LYS A 189 21.96 2.40 -16.93
CA LYS A 189 22.52 3.70 -16.55
C LYS A 189 22.15 3.97 -15.10
N LEU A 190 23.16 4.07 -14.25
CA LEU A 190 23.04 4.33 -12.83
C LEU A 190 23.61 5.71 -12.48
N ILE A 191 23.15 6.28 -11.37
CA ILE A 191 23.86 7.34 -10.64
C ILE A 191 24.37 6.68 -9.36
N VAL A 192 25.68 6.76 -9.11
CA VAL A 192 26.32 6.22 -7.91
C VAL A 192 27.06 7.37 -7.23
N ASP A 193 26.65 7.73 -6.02
CA ASP A 193 27.21 8.87 -5.27
C ASP A 193 27.25 10.18 -6.10
N GLY A 194 26.23 10.40 -6.93
CA GLY A 194 26.10 11.56 -7.82
C GLY A 194 26.83 11.45 -9.16
N GLU A 195 27.58 10.37 -9.42
CA GLU A 195 28.28 10.15 -10.69
C GLU A 195 27.56 9.15 -11.59
N GLU A 196 27.48 9.47 -12.89
CA GLU A 196 26.87 8.57 -13.87
C GLU A 196 27.76 7.36 -14.16
N ARG A 197 27.17 6.16 -14.09
CA ARG A 197 27.86 4.90 -14.34
C ARG A 197 27.03 3.97 -15.23
N MET A 198 27.64 3.49 -16.30
CA MET A 198 27.07 2.43 -17.14
C MET A 198 27.50 1.06 -16.60
N VAL A 199 26.55 0.16 -16.42
CA VAL A 199 26.79 -1.24 -16.05
C VAL A 199 26.16 -2.16 -17.09
N SER A 200 26.77 -3.33 -17.30
CA SER A 200 26.27 -4.35 -18.22
C SER A 200 26.52 -5.74 -17.66
N GLY A 201 25.59 -6.65 -17.91
CA GLY A 201 25.67 -8.04 -17.47
C GLY A 201 24.79 -8.95 -18.32
N GLU A 202 25.06 -10.25 -18.23
CA GLU A 202 24.32 -11.30 -18.94
C GLU A 202 23.80 -12.32 -17.94
N GLY A 203 22.63 -12.88 -18.18
CA GLY A 203 22.02 -13.87 -17.31
C GLY A 203 20.83 -14.57 -17.96
N ASN A 204 20.18 -15.47 -17.21
CA ASN A 204 19.03 -16.23 -17.70
C ASN A 204 17.74 -15.40 -17.80
N GLY A 205 17.81 -14.11 -17.47
CA GLY A 205 16.72 -13.14 -17.51
C GLY A 205 17.22 -11.76 -17.08
N PRO A 206 16.38 -10.71 -17.18
CA PRO A 206 16.79 -9.34 -16.88
C PRO A 206 17.23 -9.15 -15.42
N ILE A 207 16.57 -9.82 -14.47
CA ILE A 207 16.92 -9.78 -13.04
C ILE A 207 18.34 -10.34 -12.82
N ASP A 208 18.61 -11.54 -13.35
CA ASP A 208 19.90 -12.22 -13.23
C ASP A 208 21.03 -11.43 -13.90
N ALA A 209 20.77 -10.93 -15.12
CA ALA A 209 21.69 -10.08 -15.87
C ALA A 209 22.04 -8.79 -15.09
N PHE A 210 21.06 -8.17 -14.46
CA PHE A 210 21.29 -6.96 -13.66
C PHE A 210 22.09 -7.24 -12.39
N VAL A 211 21.82 -8.34 -11.69
CA VAL A 211 22.61 -8.75 -10.52
C VAL A 211 24.07 -8.98 -10.92
N HIS A 212 24.33 -9.64 -12.05
CA HIS A 212 25.69 -9.80 -12.57
C HIS A 212 26.34 -8.45 -12.94
N ALA A 213 25.58 -7.52 -13.52
CA ALA A 213 26.06 -6.18 -13.84
C ALA A 213 26.49 -5.40 -12.58
N LEU A 214 25.65 -5.43 -11.53
CA LEU A 214 25.94 -4.78 -10.25
C LEU A 214 27.12 -5.44 -9.51
N SER A 215 27.19 -6.77 -9.54
CA SER A 215 28.31 -7.53 -8.95
C SER A 215 29.64 -7.16 -9.60
N SER A 216 29.67 -7.12 -10.94
CA SER A 216 30.86 -6.76 -11.71
C SER A 216 31.28 -5.30 -11.50
N ALA A 217 30.32 -4.42 -11.22
CA ALA A 217 30.58 -3.02 -10.87
C ALA A 217 31.03 -2.81 -9.41
N GLY A 218 31.03 -3.86 -8.59
CA GLY A 218 31.34 -3.81 -7.16
C GLY A 218 30.25 -3.19 -6.29
N LEU A 219 29.02 -3.09 -6.81
CA LEU A 219 27.87 -2.46 -6.13
C LEU A 219 26.99 -3.48 -5.39
N PHE A 220 27.15 -4.77 -5.65
CA PHE A 220 26.35 -5.82 -5.06
C PHE A 220 27.23 -6.96 -4.55
N GLN A 221 26.99 -7.37 -3.29
CA GLN A 221 27.60 -8.56 -2.69
C GLN A 221 26.52 -9.36 -1.97
N GLY A 222 26.15 -10.50 -2.52
CA GLY A 222 25.12 -11.35 -1.92
C GLY A 222 24.47 -12.28 -2.93
N LYS A 223 23.30 -12.79 -2.56
CA LYS A 223 22.44 -13.58 -3.44
C LYS A 223 20.99 -13.15 -3.24
N ILE A 224 20.19 -13.18 -4.30
CA ILE A 224 18.74 -13.08 -4.15
C ILE A 224 18.26 -14.32 -3.40
N ALA A 225 17.63 -14.09 -2.26
CA ALA A 225 17.09 -15.14 -1.39
C ALA A 225 15.59 -15.34 -1.59
N ASP A 226 14.87 -14.27 -1.93
CA ASP A 226 13.44 -14.29 -2.19
C ASP A 226 13.06 -13.23 -3.23
N TYR A 227 12.03 -13.53 -4.01
CA TYR A 227 11.46 -12.66 -5.04
C TYR A 227 9.95 -12.87 -5.10
N THR A 228 9.18 -11.80 -5.01
CA THR A 228 7.73 -11.82 -5.22
C THR A 228 7.30 -10.58 -5.98
N GLU A 229 6.32 -10.73 -6.86
CA GLU A 229 5.73 -9.62 -7.60
C GLU A 229 4.21 -9.77 -7.69
N HIS A 230 3.52 -8.64 -7.75
CA HIS A 230 2.10 -8.58 -8.09
C HIS A 230 1.72 -7.23 -8.67
N THR A 231 0.48 -7.14 -9.15
CA THR A 231 -0.06 -5.94 -9.76
C THR A 231 -0.90 -5.14 -8.76
N LEU A 232 -0.64 -3.84 -8.68
CA LEU A 232 -1.45 -2.84 -7.98
C LEU A 232 -2.52 -2.29 -8.94
N GLY A 233 -3.79 -2.43 -8.57
CA GLY A 233 -4.92 -1.97 -9.37
C GLY A 233 -5.31 -2.94 -10.50
N LEU A 234 -6.19 -2.48 -11.39
CA LEU A 234 -6.75 -3.25 -12.50
C LEU A 234 -6.55 -2.51 -13.82
N GLY A 235 -6.30 -3.24 -14.91
CA GLY A 235 -6.25 -2.70 -16.28
C GLY A 235 -4.85 -2.54 -16.85
N SER A 236 -4.74 -1.81 -17.97
CA SER A 236 -3.48 -1.61 -18.72
C SER A 236 -2.51 -0.64 -18.05
N ASP A 237 -2.99 0.20 -17.14
CA ASP A 237 -2.19 1.21 -16.43
C ASP A 237 -1.81 0.75 -15.01
N ALA A 238 -1.89 -0.56 -14.78
CA ALA A 238 -1.63 -1.13 -13.47
C ALA A 238 -0.14 -1.09 -13.13
N THR A 239 0.18 -0.72 -11.89
CA THR A 239 1.56 -0.62 -11.42
C THR A 239 2.03 -1.98 -10.93
N ALA A 240 3.18 -2.46 -11.37
CA ALA A 240 3.81 -3.64 -10.80
C ALA A 240 4.52 -3.29 -9.48
N ALA A 241 4.30 -4.10 -8.46
CA ALA A 241 5.05 -4.10 -7.21
C ALA A 241 5.97 -5.32 -7.18
N ALA A 242 7.27 -5.09 -6.95
CA ALA A 242 8.27 -6.14 -6.81
C ALA A 242 8.94 -6.04 -5.44
N TYR A 243 9.17 -7.19 -4.83
CA TYR A 243 9.81 -7.36 -3.53
C TYR A 243 11.00 -8.31 -3.68
N VAL A 244 12.17 -7.87 -3.25
CA VAL A 244 13.42 -8.64 -3.35
C VAL A 244 14.02 -8.75 -1.96
N ALA A 245 14.41 -9.97 -1.55
CA ALA A 245 15.28 -10.19 -0.41
C ALA A 245 16.68 -10.56 -0.89
N ILE A 246 17.70 -9.90 -0.34
CA ILE A 246 19.10 -10.16 -0.61
C ILE A 246 19.74 -10.71 0.67
N ASP A 247 20.36 -11.89 0.57
CA ASP A 247 21.24 -12.43 1.61
C ASP A 247 22.64 -11.89 1.41
N THR A 248 23.05 -10.96 2.28
CA THR A 248 24.39 -10.36 2.30
C THR A 248 25.39 -11.17 3.13
N GLY A 249 25.00 -12.35 3.62
CA GLY A 249 25.78 -13.19 4.53
C GLY A 249 25.33 -13.08 5.99
N ALA A 250 25.77 -14.05 6.81
CA ALA A 250 25.45 -14.16 8.24
C ALA A 250 23.93 -14.21 8.57
N ARG A 251 23.09 -14.64 7.62
CA ARG A 251 21.62 -14.66 7.71
C ARG A 251 20.97 -13.28 7.87
N ASN A 252 21.64 -12.22 7.41
CA ASN A 252 21.02 -10.91 7.32
C ASN A 252 20.30 -10.79 5.98
N LEU A 253 18.96 -10.80 6.02
CA LEU A 253 18.14 -10.58 4.84
C LEU A 253 17.79 -9.09 4.76
N VAL A 254 18.27 -8.45 3.70
CA VAL A 254 17.93 -7.07 3.38
C VAL A 254 16.83 -7.08 2.34
N TRP A 255 15.77 -6.33 2.58
CA TRP A 255 14.63 -6.23 1.67
C TRP A 255 14.67 -4.96 0.85
N GLY A 256 14.19 -5.05 -0.37
CA GLY A 256 14.01 -3.92 -1.27
C GLY A 256 12.67 -4.02 -1.99
N VAL A 257 12.11 -2.85 -2.32
CA VAL A 257 10.80 -2.72 -2.93
C VAL A 257 10.92 -1.82 -4.15
N GLY A 258 10.24 -2.20 -5.23
CA GLY A 258 10.21 -1.43 -6.46
C GLY A 258 8.80 -1.34 -7.01
N LEU A 259 8.38 -0.12 -7.35
CA LEU A 259 7.10 0.15 -8.00
C LEU A 259 7.35 0.76 -9.38
N HIS A 260 6.70 0.21 -10.41
CA HIS A 260 6.72 0.77 -11.76
C HIS A 260 5.61 0.17 -12.63
N GLU A 261 5.11 0.89 -13.64
CA GLU A 261 4.22 0.37 -14.70
C GLU A 261 4.82 -0.80 -15.51
N SER A 262 6.13 -1.02 -15.41
CA SER A 262 6.87 -2.04 -16.13
C SER A 262 7.38 -3.05 -15.13
N ILE A 263 6.98 -4.31 -15.27
CA ILE A 263 7.38 -5.42 -14.38
C ILE A 263 8.90 -5.45 -14.24
N VAL A 264 9.64 -5.44 -15.35
CA VAL A 264 11.11 -5.42 -15.34
C VAL A 264 11.63 -4.24 -14.54
N SER A 265 11.12 -3.03 -14.81
CA SER A 265 11.58 -1.81 -14.12
C SER A 265 11.28 -1.84 -12.62
N ALA A 266 10.14 -2.41 -12.21
CA ALA A 266 9.80 -2.64 -10.80
C ALA A 266 10.81 -3.59 -10.15
N SER A 267 11.15 -4.71 -10.81
CA SER A 267 12.15 -5.66 -10.31
C SER A 267 13.54 -5.02 -10.15
N LEU A 268 14.00 -4.25 -11.14
CA LEU A 268 15.31 -3.58 -11.05
C LEU A 268 15.34 -2.53 -9.94
N ARG A 269 14.26 -1.77 -9.77
CA ARG A 269 14.11 -0.81 -8.66
C ARG A 269 14.13 -1.51 -7.30
N ALA A 270 13.47 -2.66 -7.17
CA ALA A 270 13.50 -3.45 -5.93
C ALA A 270 14.92 -3.94 -5.59
N ILE A 271 15.72 -4.32 -6.59
CA ILE A 271 17.13 -4.67 -6.38
C ILE A 271 17.94 -3.45 -5.92
N ILE A 272 17.77 -2.29 -6.57
CA ILE A 272 18.49 -1.06 -6.18
C ILE A 272 18.11 -0.61 -4.78
N SER A 273 16.82 -0.71 -4.43
CA SER A 273 16.32 -0.47 -3.08
C SER A 273 17.06 -1.33 -2.05
N ALA A 274 17.10 -2.65 -2.24
CA ALA A 274 17.80 -3.55 -1.34
C ALA A 274 19.32 -3.32 -1.30
N VAL A 275 19.94 -2.97 -2.43
CA VAL A 275 21.37 -2.57 -2.48
C VAL A 275 21.62 -1.35 -1.60
N ASN A 276 20.81 -0.29 -1.73
CA ASN A 276 20.92 0.89 -0.87
C ASN A 276 20.70 0.53 0.60
N SER A 277 19.69 -0.28 0.93
CA SER A 277 19.42 -0.73 2.31
C SER A 277 20.54 -1.60 2.90
N SER A 278 21.39 -2.22 2.07
CA SER A 278 22.57 -2.96 2.54
C SER A 278 23.80 -2.08 2.79
N MET A 279 23.76 -0.83 2.32
CA MET A 279 24.85 0.14 2.47
C MET A 279 24.62 1.12 3.62
N SER A 280 23.38 1.20 4.14
CA SER A 280 22.98 1.99 5.31
C SER A 280 23.36 1.30 6.62
#